data_AF-A0A917WP79-F1
#
_entry.id   AF-A0A917WP79-F1
#
_cell.length_a   1.000
_cell.length_b   1.000
_cell.length_c   1.000
_cell.angle_alpha   90.00
_cell.angle_beta   90.00
_cell.angle_gamma   90.00
#
_symmetry.space_group_name_H-M   'P 1'
#
loop_
_entity.id
_entity.type
_entity.pdbx_description
1 polymer ?
#
loop_
_entity_poly.entity_id
_entity_poly.type
_entity_poly.pdbx_seq_one_letter_code
_entity_poly.pdbx_strand_id
1 'polypeptide(L)'
;MAAGRYRCDSPGADSLTMTVHLQRNDGSSWTTISGQSFTAAGVATTLQRRNSERTRQIAVPCARGNYRTWVEATVVSRGVTRKLSENSGERLDPCS
;
A
#
# COMPACT_ATOMS: atom_id res chain seq x y z
N MET A 1 13.60 5.59 6.39
CA MET A 1 12.95 4.28 6.18
C MET A 1 11.97 4.05 7.32
N ALA A 2 10.67 4.09 7.06
CA ALA A 2 9.66 3.76 8.07
C ALA A 2 9.27 2.28 7.89
N ALA A 3 9.54 1.45 8.90
CA ALA A 3 9.11 0.06 8.95
C ALA A 3 7.94 -0.04 9.94
N GLY A 4 6.70 -0.09 9.43
CA GLY A 4 5.53 -0.36 10.26
C GLY A 4 5.43 -1.85 10.58
N ARG A 5 5.48 -2.22 11.87
CA ARG A 5 5.19 -3.59 12.31
C ARG A 5 3.67 -3.73 12.51
N TYR A 6 2.99 -4.34 11.56
CA TYR A 6 1.61 -4.82 11.73
C TYR A 6 1.63 -6.14 12.50
N ARG A 7 1.03 -6.19 13.69
CA ARG A 7 0.67 -7.45 14.35
C ARG A 7 -0.69 -7.90 13.83
N CYS A 8 -0.75 -9.08 13.22
CA CYS A 8 -1.99 -9.78 12.96
C CYS A 8 -2.41 -10.49 14.26
N ASP A 9 -3.48 -10.04 14.91
CA ASP A 9 -4.06 -10.77 16.05
C ASP A 9 -4.55 -12.14 15.57
N SER A 10 -4.15 -13.22 16.26
CA SER A 10 -4.56 -14.59 15.91
C SER A 10 -6.06 -14.81 16.19
N PRO A 11 -6.83 -15.49 15.30
CA PRO A 11 -6.39 -16.34 14.18
C PRO A 11 -6.04 -15.60 12.87
N GLY A 12 -5.95 -14.27 12.88
CA GLY A 12 -5.70 -13.44 11.69
C GLY A 12 -6.98 -12.83 11.13
N ALA A 13 -6.81 -11.98 10.11
CA ALA A 13 -7.92 -11.53 9.28
C ALA A 13 -8.32 -12.64 8.30
N ASP A 14 -9.62 -12.90 8.13
CA ASP A 14 -10.14 -13.85 7.13
C ASP A 14 -9.76 -13.41 5.71
N SER A 15 -9.76 -12.09 5.46
CA SER A 15 -9.17 -11.51 4.26
C SER A 15 -8.64 -10.10 4.51
N LEU A 16 -7.64 -9.72 3.71
CA LEU A 16 -7.05 -8.39 3.63
C LEU A 16 -6.99 -8.00 2.16
N THR A 17 -7.72 -6.97 1.76
CA THR A 17 -7.56 -6.33 0.46
C THR A 17 -6.85 -4.99 0.64
N MET A 18 -5.68 -4.84 0.06
CA MET A 18 -4.87 -3.62 0.11
C MET A 18 -4.71 -3.05 -1.29
N THR A 19 -5.01 -1.77 -1.48
CA THR A 19 -4.73 -1.03 -2.70
C THR A 19 -3.66 0.00 -2.42
N VAL A 20 -2.59 -0.03 -3.20
CA VAL A 20 -1.48 0.91 -3.14
C VAL A 20 -1.60 1.84 -4.34
N HIS A 21 -1.74 3.13 -4.07
CA HIS A 21 -1.81 4.19 -5.05
C HIS A 21 -0.51 5.00 -5.05
N LEU A 22 0.15 5.10 -6.19
CA LEU A 22 1.19 6.10 -6.40
C LEU A 22 0.51 7.40 -6.80
N GLN A 23 0.70 8.45 -6.00
CA GLN A 23 0.13 9.76 -6.24
C GLN A 23 1.24 10.77 -6.57
N ARG A 24 0.90 11.72 -7.44
CA ARG A 24 1.73 12.88 -7.80
C ARG A 24 0.97 14.16 -7.51
N ASN A 25 1.68 15.18 -7.04
CA ASN A 25 1.19 16.54 -6.89
C ASN A 25 2.15 17.48 -7.64
N ASP A 26 1.61 18.23 -8.59
CA ASP A 26 2.32 19.18 -9.44
C ASP A 26 2.10 20.66 -9.04
N GLY A 27 1.52 20.90 -7.85
CA GLY A 27 1.19 22.23 -7.34
C GLY A 27 -0.31 22.46 -7.15
N SER A 28 -1.15 21.54 -7.63
CA SER A 28 -2.62 21.67 -7.56
C SER A 28 -3.24 20.74 -6.52
N SER A 29 -3.10 19.43 -6.72
CA SER A 29 -3.74 18.40 -5.89
C SER A 29 -3.04 17.06 -6.10
N TRP A 30 -3.22 16.15 -5.14
CA TRP A 30 -2.73 14.78 -5.27
C TRP A 30 -3.57 13.99 -6.26
N THR A 31 -2.95 13.51 -7.34
CA THR A 31 -3.59 12.66 -8.35
C THR A 31 -2.94 11.28 -8.35
N THR A 32 -3.75 10.23 -8.34
CA THR A 32 -3.28 8.86 -8.51
C THR A 32 -2.81 8.64 -9.93
N ILE A 33 -1.51 8.38 -10.12
CA ILE A 33 -0.89 8.12 -11.42
C ILE A 33 -0.71 6.63 -11.69
N SER A 34 -0.77 5.79 -10.64
CA SER A 34 -0.79 4.33 -10.76
C SER A 34 -1.40 3.72 -9.51
N GLY A 35 -2.03 2.55 -9.65
CA GLY A 35 -2.65 1.83 -8.53
C GLY A 35 -2.53 0.33 -8.71
N GLN A 36 -2.30 -0.39 -7.61
CA GLN A 36 -2.31 -1.86 -7.59
C GLN A 36 -3.06 -2.37 -6.37
N SER A 37 -3.97 -3.32 -6.58
CA SER A 37 -4.71 -3.99 -5.52
C SER A 37 -4.17 -5.39 -5.26
N PHE A 38 -4.22 -5.80 -4.00
CA PHE A 38 -3.72 -7.07 -3.49
C PHE A 38 -4.73 -7.63 -2.52
N THR A 39 -5.12 -8.89 -2.71
CA THR A 39 -5.98 -9.60 -1.75
C THR A 39 -5.22 -10.78 -1.17
N ALA A 40 -5.22 -10.89 0.16
CA ALA A 40 -4.69 -12.02 0.90
C ALA A 40 -5.82 -12.62 1.75
N ALA A 41 -6.00 -13.94 1.69
CA ALA A 41 -6.89 -14.67 2.60
C ALA A 41 -6.12 -15.14 3.85
N GLY A 42 -6.79 -15.34 4.98
CA GLY A 42 -6.19 -15.53 6.32
C GLY A 42 -5.18 -16.66 6.49
N VAL A 43 -5.09 -17.60 5.54
CA VAL A 43 -4.07 -18.68 5.53
C VAL A 43 -2.85 -18.34 4.65
N ALA A 44 -2.97 -17.35 3.76
CA ALA A 44 -1.88 -16.86 2.91
C ALA A 44 -1.07 -15.80 3.68
N THR A 45 -0.39 -16.24 4.74
CA THR A 45 0.41 -15.33 5.56
C THR A 45 1.54 -14.75 4.71
N THR A 46 1.47 -13.45 4.44
CA THR A 46 2.52 -12.68 3.75
C THR A 46 3.88 -12.80 4.43
N LEU A 47 3.93 -13.29 5.68
CA LEU A 47 5.13 -13.69 6.42
C LEU A 47 5.88 -14.89 5.79
N GLN A 48 5.16 -15.84 5.20
CA GLN A 48 5.76 -16.99 4.51
C GLN A 48 6.23 -16.64 3.08
N ARG A 49 5.83 -15.48 2.55
CA ARG A 49 6.21 -15.01 1.22
C ARG A 49 7.57 -14.32 1.25
N ARG A 50 8.39 -14.58 0.23
CA ARG A 50 9.70 -13.91 0.09
C ARG A 50 9.50 -12.41 -0.07
N ASN A 51 10.46 -11.58 0.33
CA ASN A 51 10.35 -10.12 0.17
C ASN A 51 10.04 -9.71 -1.28
N SER A 52 10.59 -10.38 -2.28
CA SER A 52 10.27 -10.15 -3.71
C SER A 52 8.80 -10.42 -4.08
N GLU A 53 8.09 -11.23 -3.32
CA GLU A 53 6.66 -11.52 -3.49
C GLU A 53 5.77 -10.56 -2.69
N ARG A 54 6.37 -9.86 -1.71
CA ARG A 54 5.74 -8.83 -0.87
C ARG A 54 5.96 -7.42 -1.42
N THR A 55 7.07 -7.21 -2.12
CA THR A 55 7.43 -5.95 -2.78
C THR A 55 6.94 -6.00 -4.21
N ARG A 56 6.25 -4.95 -4.63
CA ARG A 56 5.84 -4.75 -6.02
C ARG A 56 6.41 -3.44 -6.51
N GLN A 57 6.99 -3.49 -7.70
CA GLN A 57 7.54 -2.34 -8.35
C GLN A 57 6.47 -1.73 -9.24
N ILE A 58 6.13 -0.48 -8.96
CA ILE A 58 5.32 0.36 -9.84
C ILE A 58 6.30 1.27 -10.55
N ALA A 59 6.36 1.17 -11.88
CA ALA A 59 7.12 2.07 -12.73
C ALA A 59 6.17 3.07 -13.37
N VAL A 60 6.54 4.35 -13.31
CA VAL A 60 5.83 5.44 -13.98
C VAL A 60 6.85 6.30 -14.73
N PRO A 61 6.46 6.92 -15.86
CA PRO A 61 7.30 7.92 -16.51
C PRO A 61 7.71 9.01 -15.53
N CYS A 62 9.00 9.36 -15.54
CA CYS A 62 9.53 10.39 -14.68
C CYS A 62 8.98 11.76 -15.08
N ALA A 63 8.36 12.43 -14.12
CA ALA A 63 7.85 13.79 -14.27
C ALA A 63 8.14 14.61 -13.00
N ARG A 64 8.22 15.93 -13.11
CA ARG A 64 8.47 16.78 -11.94
C ARG A 64 7.28 16.80 -10.98
N GLY A 65 7.53 16.95 -9.69
CA GLY A 65 6.51 17.13 -8.67
C GLY A 65 6.78 16.33 -7.40
N ASN A 66 5.86 16.45 -6.45
CA ASN A 66 5.90 15.68 -5.22
C ASN A 66 5.19 14.34 -5.43
N TYR A 67 5.81 13.27 -4.95
CA TYR A 67 5.28 11.92 -5.03
C TYR A 67 5.00 11.40 -3.62
N ARG A 68 3.90 10.67 -3.47
CA ARG A 68 3.61 9.90 -2.25
C ARG A 68 2.90 8.61 -2.62
N THR A 69 2.94 7.67 -1.70
CA THR A 69 2.14 6.45 -1.78
C THR A 69 0.97 6.60 -0.83
N TRP A 70 -0.24 6.40 -1.32
CA TRP A 70 -1.44 6.28 -0.51
C TRP A 70 -1.87 4.82 -0.49
N VAL A 71 -2.01 4.23 0.69
CA VAL A 71 -2.40 2.84 0.86
C VAL A 71 -3.77 2.81 1.51
N GLU A 72 -4.71 2.13 0.89
CA GLU A 72 -5.99 1.77 1.50
C GLU A 72 -6.02 0.27 1.74
N ALA A 73 -6.51 -0.15 2.90
CA ALA A 73 -6.68 -1.56 3.21
C ALA A 73 -8.08 -1.81 3.80
N THR A 74 -8.70 -2.88 3.35
CA THR A 74 -9.93 -3.44 3.92
C THR A 74 -9.58 -4.77 4.56
N VAL A 75 -9.79 -4.86 5.86
CA VAL A 75 -9.55 -6.03 6.69
C VAL A 75 -10.90 -6.64 7.04
N VAL A 76 -11.11 -7.91 6.73
CA VAL A 76 -12.26 -8.67 7.21
C VAL A 76 -11.77 -9.68 8.24
N SER A 77 -12.30 -9.62 9.47
CA SER A 77 -11.98 -10.58 10.52
C SER A 77 -13.23 -10.91 11.32
N ARG A 78 -13.54 -12.20 11.45
CA ARG A 78 -14.73 -12.73 12.13
C ARG A 78 -16.02 -12.10 11.61
N GLY A 79 -16.08 -11.89 10.29
CA GLY A 79 -17.20 -11.22 9.62
C GLY A 79 -17.28 -9.69 9.82
N VAL A 80 -16.38 -9.09 10.60
CA VAL A 80 -16.29 -7.64 10.80
C VAL A 80 -15.35 -7.03 9.76
N THR A 81 -15.81 -5.98 9.09
CA THR A 81 -15.01 -5.24 8.10
C THR A 81 -14.45 -3.96 8.72
N ARG A 82 -13.13 -3.74 8.59
CA ARG A 82 -12.42 -2.53 8.99
C ARG A 82 -11.65 -1.95 7.81
N LYS A 83 -11.83 -0.65 7.55
CA LYS A 83 -11.02 0.08 6.58
C LYS A 83 -9.87 0.81 7.29
N LEU A 84 -8.71 0.83 6.64
CA LEU A 84 -7.50 1.51 7.06
C LEU A 84 -7.00 2.30 5.87
N SER A 85 -6.46 3.48 6.09
CA SER A 85 -5.76 4.21 5.05
C SER A 85 -4.57 4.97 5.64
N GLU A 86 -3.48 5.01 4.90
CA GLU A 86 -2.23 5.63 5.32
C GLU A 86 -1.53 6.29 4.13
N ASN A 87 -0.85 7.39 4.38
CA ASN A 87 0.00 8.07 3.40
C ASN A 87 1.46 7.87 3.77
N SER A 88 2.31 7.63 2.78
CA SER A 88 3.76 7.75 2.97
C SER A 88 4.15 9.23 3.14
N GLY A 89 5.37 9.45 3.61
CA GLY A 89 6.01 10.75 3.41
C GLY A 89 6.13 11.11 1.93
N GLU A 90 6.29 12.40 1.68
CA GLU A 90 6.40 12.96 0.34
C GLU A 90 7.85 12.91 -0.15
N ARG A 91 8.03 12.76 -1.46
CA ARG A 91 9.34 12.81 -2.12
C ARG A 91 9.27 13.71 -3.34
N LEU A 92 10.03 14.79 -3.29
CA LEU A 92 10.20 15.69 -4.43
C LEU A 92 11.10 15.01 -5.47
N ASP A 93 10.66 15.05 -6.74
CA ASP A 93 11.44 14.66 -7.92
C ASP A 93 12.26 13.37 -7.75
N PRO A 94 11.62 12.20 -7.51
CA PRO A 94 12.32 10.95 -7.21
C PRO A 94 13.17 10.39 -8.35
N CYS A 95 13.12 11.02 -9.53
CA CYS A 95 13.85 10.65 -10.73
C CYS A 95 15.05 11.55 -11.06
N SER A 96 15.23 12.66 -10.33
CA SER A 96 16.34 13.59 -10.56
C SER A 96 17.61 13.18 -9.84
#